data_AF-A0A9X8GBG0-F1
#
_entry.id   AF-A0A9X8GBG0-F1
#
_cell.length_a   1.000
_cell.length_b   1.000
_cell.length_c   1.000
_cell.angle_alpha   90.00
_cell.angle_beta   90.00
_cell.angle_gamma   90.00
#
_symmetry.space_group_name_H-M   'P 1'
#
loop_
_entity.id
_entity.type
_entity.pdbx_description
1 polymer ?
#
loop_
_entity_poly.entity_id
_entity_poly.type
_entity_poly.pdbx_seq_one_letter_code
_entity_poly.pdbx_strand_id
1 'polypeptide(L)'
;MNLSVTKEAAQWYKNELNLQSNETLRFFVQYGGCSTVQKGLSLGIRKDDPAHPAVQIQEEGINFFIEGDDEWFFDGHNLSVTLHEGDDFPQFNYEK
;
A
#
# COMPACT_ATOMS: atom_id res chain seq x y z
N MET A 1 -2.20 -12.99 -2.21
CA MET A 1 -2.78 -11.63 -2.04
C MET A 1 -2.75 -10.89 -3.37
N ASN A 2 -3.72 -10.03 -3.66
CA ASN A 2 -3.62 -8.99 -4.71
C ASN A 2 -3.51 -7.59 -4.12
N LEU A 3 -2.91 -6.67 -4.87
CA LEU A 3 -2.79 -5.26 -4.55
C LEU A 3 -3.45 -4.44 -5.66
N SER A 4 -4.30 -3.49 -5.29
CA SER A 4 -4.81 -2.44 -6.17
C SER A 4 -4.65 -1.07 -5.54
N VAL A 5 -4.29 -0.08 -6.34
CA VAL A 5 -4.19 1.33 -5.92
C VAL A 5 -4.96 2.13 -6.97
N THR A 6 -5.90 2.98 -6.55
CA THR A 6 -6.61 3.83 -7.51
C THR A 6 -5.71 4.95 -8.01
N LYS A 7 -6.04 5.52 -9.18
CA LYS A 7 -5.26 6.62 -9.78
C LYS A 7 -5.16 7.82 -8.85
N GLU A 8 -6.27 8.14 -8.18
CA GLU A 8 -6.37 9.24 -7.22
C GLU A 8 -5.41 9.01 -6.04
N ALA A 9 -5.39 7.79 -5.47
CA ALA A 9 -4.47 7.43 -4.41
C ALA A 9 -3.01 7.45 -4.87
N ALA A 10 -2.72 6.94 -6.07
CA ALA A 10 -1.38 6.93 -6.63
C ALA A 10 -0.85 8.36 -6.86
N GLN A 11 -1.68 9.26 -7.41
CA GLN A 11 -1.35 10.67 -7.58
C GLN A 11 -1.14 11.38 -6.25
N TRP A 12 -1.97 11.07 -5.25
CA TRP A 12 -1.81 11.62 -3.90
C TRP A 12 -0.45 11.25 -3.32
N TYR A 13 -0.07 9.95 -3.35
CA TYR A 13 1.25 9.53 -2.87
C TYR A 13 2.39 10.17 -3.65
N LYS A 14 2.22 10.29 -4.97
CA LYS A 14 3.19 10.93 -5.84
C LYS A 14 3.46 12.37 -5.44
N ASN A 15 2.41 13.14 -5.15
CA ASN A 15 2.53 14.53 -4.74
C ASN A 15 3.04 14.67 -3.31
N GLU A 16 2.43 13.94 -2.36
CA GLU A 16 2.74 14.04 -0.93
C GLU A 16 4.19 13.62 -0.62
N LEU A 17 4.67 12.56 -1.26
CA LEU A 17 6.02 12.03 -1.07
C LEU A 17 7.02 12.53 -2.12
N ASN A 18 6.59 13.46 -2.99
CA ASN A 18 7.34 13.99 -4.13
C ASN A 18 8.02 12.87 -4.94
N LEU A 19 7.26 11.83 -5.29
CA LEU A 19 7.77 10.68 -6.01
C LEU A 19 7.95 10.99 -7.49
N GLN A 20 9.06 10.51 -8.06
CA GLN A 20 9.30 10.55 -9.50
C GLN A 20 8.79 9.28 -10.18
N SER A 21 8.61 9.34 -11.50
CA SER A 21 8.26 8.15 -12.26
C SER A 21 9.33 7.05 -12.13
N ASN A 22 8.88 5.81 -12.04
CA ASN A 22 9.64 4.59 -11.75
C ASN A 22 10.16 4.48 -10.31
N GLU A 23 9.90 5.44 -9.42
CA GLU A 23 10.14 5.24 -7.99
C GLU A 23 9.14 4.24 -7.40
N THR A 24 9.54 3.66 -6.29
CA THR A 24 8.85 2.57 -5.61
C THR A 24 8.31 3.03 -4.26
N LEU A 25 7.11 2.55 -3.92
CA LEU A 25 6.50 2.75 -2.61
C LEU A 25 6.08 1.40 -2.02
N ARG A 26 6.61 1.11 -0.84
CA ARG A 26 6.33 -0.12 -0.09
C ARG A 26 5.20 0.11 0.90
N PHE A 27 4.24 -0.80 0.93
CA PHE A 27 3.36 -1.01 2.08
C PHE A 27 3.99 -2.09 2.97
N PHE A 28 4.19 -1.79 4.25
CA PHE A 28 4.85 -2.71 5.19
C PHE A 28 4.08 -2.80 6.51
N VAL A 29 4.22 -3.92 7.21
CA VAL A 29 3.54 -4.13 8.48
C VAL A 29 4.26 -3.37 9.59
N GLN A 30 3.52 -2.58 10.34
CA GLN A 30 4.03 -1.79 11.45
C GLN A 30 3.35 -2.19 12.76
N TYR A 31 4.14 -2.27 13.83
CA TYR A 31 3.61 -2.47 15.19
C TYR A 31 2.96 -1.18 15.71
N GLY A 32 1.78 -1.33 16.29
CA GLY A 32 0.93 -0.22 16.72
C GLY A 32 -0.07 0.18 15.63
N GLY A 33 -1.20 0.74 16.06
CA GLY A 33 -2.32 1.09 15.19
C GLY A 33 -3.48 0.11 15.27
N CYS A 34 -4.49 0.34 14.44
CA CYS A 34 -5.71 -0.45 14.38
C CYS A 34 -5.98 -0.86 12.94
N SER A 35 -5.64 -2.09 12.57
CA SER A 35 -6.14 -2.72 11.34
C SER A 35 -7.34 -3.61 11.63
N THR A 36 -8.19 -3.81 10.62
CA THR A 36 -9.34 -4.72 10.68
C THR A 36 -8.94 -6.19 10.59
N VAL A 37 -7.73 -6.49 10.08
CA VAL A 37 -7.24 -7.87 9.89
C VAL A 37 -6.45 -8.36 11.10
N GLN A 38 -5.46 -7.60 11.57
CA GLN A 38 -4.61 -7.97 12.71
C GLN A 38 -4.63 -6.89 13.78
N LYS A 39 -5.14 -7.23 14.97
CA LYS A 39 -5.24 -6.28 16.10
C LYS A 39 -3.85 -5.86 16.58
N GLY A 40 -3.66 -4.55 16.78
CA GLY A 40 -2.40 -3.97 17.26
C GLY A 40 -1.33 -3.78 16.20
N LEU A 41 -1.65 -4.05 14.92
CA LEU A 41 -0.80 -3.81 13.77
C LEU A 41 -1.53 -2.90 12.78
N SER A 42 -0.76 -2.16 11.97
CA SER A 42 -1.25 -1.39 10.83
C SER A 42 -0.28 -1.48 9.66
N LEU A 43 -0.67 -0.92 8.51
CA LEU A 43 0.26 -0.71 7.41
C LEU A 43 0.92 0.66 7.54
N GLY A 44 2.23 0.68 7.35
CA GLY A 44 3.02 1.87 7.08
C GLY A 44 3.37 1.96 5.59
N ILE A 45 3.84 3.13 5.17
CA ILE A 45 4.35 3.37 3.81
C ILE A 45 5.78 3.91 3.87
N ARG A 46 6.64 3.50 2.94
CA ARG A 46 7.97 4.10 2.78
C ARG A 46 8.49 3.93 1.35
N LYS A 47 9.37 4.83 0.92
CA LYS A 47 10.19 4.61 -0.27
C LYS A 47 11.19 3.49 0.06
N ASP A 48 11.23 2.46 -0.78
CA ASP A 48 12.08 1.28 -0.59
C ASP A 48 12.17 0.52 -1.91
N ASP A 49 13.24 -0.23 -2.14
CA ASP A 49 13.38 -1.06 -3.33
C ASP A 49 12.91 -2.50 -3.05
N PRO A 50 12.16 -3.13 -3.98
CA PRO A 50 11.69 -4.49 -3.77
C PRO A 50 12.85 -5.49 -3.75
N ALA A 51 12.89 -6.35 -2.73
CA ALA A 51 13.82 -7.46 -2.61
C ALA A 51 13.17 -8.78 -3.05
N HIS A 52 12.08 -9.17 -2.39
CA HIS A 52 11.33 -10.40 -2.65
C HIS A 52 9.81 -10.12 -2.58
N PRO A 53 9.28 -9.24 -3.46
CA PRO A 53 7.89 -8.80 -3.37
C PRO A 53 6.92 -9.97 -3.56
N ALA A 54 5.94 -10.09 -2.67
CA ALA A 54 4.80 -11.00 -2.87
C ALA A 54 3.87 -10.48 -3.96
N VAL A 55 3.69 -9.16 -4.01
CA VAL A 55 2.89 -8.49 -5.03
C VAL A 55 3.50 -7.14 -5.36
N GLN A 56 3.43 -6.78 -6.65
CA GLN A 56 3.86 -5.49 -7.16
C GLN A 56 2.94 -5.07 -8.30
N ILE A 57 2.58 -3.78 -8.32
CA ILE A 57 1.82 -3.17 -9.41
C ILE A 57 2.44 -1.83 -9.80
N GLN A 58 2.08 -1.33 -10.97
CA GLN A 58 2.44 0.01 -11.42
C GLN A 58 1.17 0.83 -11.65
N GLU A 59 1.09 2.02 -11.07
CA GLU A 59 -0.01 2.97 -11.28
C GLU A 59 0.53 4.41 -11.26
N GLU A 60 0.09 5.24 -12.22
CA GLU A 60 0.54 6.64 -12.38
C GLU A 60 2.08 6.83 -12.41
N GLY A 61 2.78 5.79 -12.89
CA GLY A 61 4.23 5.72 -12.99
C GLY A 61 4.95 5.41 -11.67
N ILE A 62 4.23 5.07 -10.60
CA ILE A 62 4.79 4.64 -9.32
C ILE A 62 4.65 3.13 -9.20
N ASN A 63 5.69 2.47 -8.70
CA ASN A 63 5.71 1.03 -8.46
C ASN A 63 5.33 0.73 -7.00
N PHE A 64 4.14 0.22 -6.77
CA PHE A 64 3.66 -0.13 -5.43
C PHE A 64 3.91 -1.60 -5.13
N PHE A 65 4.34 -1.95 -3.92
CA PHE A 65 4.59 -3.34 -3.58
C PHE A 65 4.46 -3.64 -2.08
N ILE A 66 4.35 -4.94 -1.80
CA ILE A 66 4.41 -5.55 -0.46
C ILE A 66 5.44 -6.69 -0.52
N GLU A 67 6.32 -6.77 0.47
CA GLU A 67 7.31 -7.86 0.56
C GLU A 67 6.66 -9.19 0.95
N GLY A 68 7.28 -10.30 0.53
CA GLY A 68 6.83 -11.64 0.94
C GLY A 68 6.75 -11.83 2.45
N ASP A 69 7.69 -11.25 3.19
CA ASP A 69 7.72 -11.32 4.67
C ASP A 69 6.55 -10.60 5.34
N ASP A 70 5.82 -9.73 4.61
CA ASP A 70 4.65 -9.01 5.09
C ASP A 70 3.33 -9.68 4.63
N GLU A 71 3.35 -10.70 3.75
CA GLU A 71 2.13 -11.29 3.17
C GLU A 71 1.19 -11.91 4.22
N TRP A 72 1.76 -12.51 5.27
CA TRP A 72 0.99 -13.17 6.34
C TRP A 72 0.02 -12.22 7.06
N PHE A 73 0.33 -10.92 7.13
CA PHE A 73 -0.51 -9.92 7.81
C PHE A 73 -1.90 -9.84 7.19
N PHE A 74 -1.98 -10.02 5.88
CA PHE A 74 -3.22 -9.89 5.13
C PHE A 74 -4.13 -11.10 5.29
N ASP A 75 -3.64 -12.23 5.83
CA ASP A 75 -4.45 -13.42 6.15
C ASP A 75 -5.40 -13.84 4.99
N GLY A 76 -4.85 -13.90 3.78
CA GLY A 76 -5.57 -14.25 2.57
C GLY A 76 -6.45 -13.13 1.96
N HIS A 77 -6.48 -11.93 2.55
CA HIS A 77 -7.15 -10.76 1.98
C HIS A 77 -6.28 -10.10 0.92
N ASN A 78 -6.92 -9.37 0.02
CA ASN A 78 -6.34 -8.42 -0.92
C ASN A 78 -6.27 -7.03 -0.26
N LEU A 79 -5.34 -6.20 -0.72
CA LEU A 79 -5.26 -4.80 -0.34
C LEU A 79 -5.78 -3.92 -1.48
N SER A 80 -6.81 -3.13 -1.19
CA SER A 80 -7.30 -2.08 -2.06
C SER A 80 -7.05 -0.71 -1.42
N VAL A 81 -6.23 0.11 -2.08
CA VAL A 81 -5.87 1.45 -1.63
C VAL A 81 -6.64 2.46 -2.48
N THR A 82 -7.59 3.15 -1.86
CA THR A 82 -8.50 4.06 -2.56
C THR A 82 -8.42 5.46 -1.98
N LEU A 83 -8.74 6.45 -2.80
CA LEU A 83 -8.96 7.82 -2.36
C LEU A 83 -10.22 8.34 -3.04
N HIS A 84 -11.21 8.75 -2.27
CA HIS A 84 -12.48 9.28 -2.78
C HIS A 84 -12.56 10.79 -2.60
N GLU A 85 -13.50 11.42 -3.32
CA GLU A 85 -13.75 12.87 -3.19
C GLU A 85 -14.19 13.20 -1.76
N GLY A 86 -13.43 14.07 -1.09
CA GLY A 86 -13.67 14.46 0.30
C GLY A 86 -12.79 13.73 1.33
N ASP A 87 -12.04 12.71 0.92
CA ASP A 87 -11.03 12.09 1.77
C ASP A 87 -9.77 12.97 1.85
N ASP A 88 -9.21 13.12 3.04
CA ASP A 88 -7.95 13.85 3.24
C ASP A 88 -6.70 13.02 2.82
N PHE A 89 -6.81 11.69 2.87
CA PHE A 89 -5.72 10.75 2.60
C PHE A 89 -6.23 9.37 2.13
N PRO A 90 -5.40 8.58 1.42
CA PRO A 90 -5.78 7.26 0.92
C PRO A 90 -6.14 6.29 2.04
N GLN A 91 -7.18 5.50 1.83
CA GLN A 91 -7.70 4.50 2.76
C GLN A 91 -7.26 3.09 2.38
N PHE A 92 -7.07 2.23 3.38
CA PHE A 92 -6.72 0.82 3.20
C PHE A 92 -7.95 -0.06 3.42
N ASN A 93 -8.36 -0.76 2.37
CA ASN A 93 -9.47 -1.70 2.39
C ASN A 93 -8.95 -3.12 2.22
N TYR A 94 -9.38 -4.02 3.11
CA TYR A 94 -8.99 -5.42 3.11
C TYR A 94 -10.17 -6.26 2.61
N GLU A 95 -10.02 -6.85 1.44
CA GLU A 95 -11.11 -7.53 0.72
C GLU A 95 -10.78 -9.02 0.55
N LYS A 96 -11.78 -9.90 0.61
CA LYS A 96 -11.58 -11.33 0.28
C LYS A 96 -11.86 -11.59 -1.19
#